data_AF-M7XJA7-F1
#
_entry.id   AF-M7XJA7-F1
#
_cell.length_a   1.000
_cell.length_b   1.000
_cell.length_c   1.000
_cell.angle_alpha   90.00
_cell.angle_beta   90.00
_cell.angle_gamma   90.00
#
_symmetry.space_group_name_H-M   'P 1'
#
loop_
_entity.id
_entity.type
_entity.pdbx_description
1 polymer ?
#
loop_
_entity_poly.entity_id
_entity_poly.type
_entity_poly.pdbx_seq_one_letter_code
_entity_poly.pdbx_strand_id
1 'polypeptide(L)'
;MAGMLNLPCELLIQIFRDLGADLKVYSAKERQTDLARLATVCRAFHAATVPLLYGDAVTCRSAGRTYLLDRSLLANPDLRPLVRTLVMKSELDNGHVSSLTSVLRHTPSLESLALASCFFEGDSGFSPLFPTLLSATHIQHFAYGSGSRLDRLVAAQRILPRWTQLRSLRLHRVDPQDLALVHPAPTYRLEEFSLDNSGALLPENAHSCSLNDLLWLVGSPGALESFSLVHLALHSDALKLVTRLVEQGHATTLSRLTLLGIRPTLPLVERTLLDPNDLAPLFPRLAYLELADYNHNFGVHIEHPHLHFAIPSTLRTLVLHDPLDQHFYLPQSLARQRPTNLRNVKIIGAYPTASHSRRLQSLCHDLGIAFEVERNF
;
A
#
# COMPACT_ATOMS: atom_id res chain seq x y z
N MET A 1 -49.28 -9.71 1.40
CA MET A 1 -48.01 -9.43 0.69
C MET A 1 -46.94 -9.11 1.73
N ALA A 2 -46.02 -10.04 1.99
CA ALA A 2 -44.84 -9.77 2.80
C ALA A 2 -43.79 -9.12 1.90
N GLY A 3 -43.76 -7.79 1.87
CA GLY A 3 -42.79 -7.03 1.08
C GLY A 3 -41.50 -6.80 1.85
N MET A 4 -40.41 -6.48 1.14
CA MET A 4 -39.13 -6.06 1.75
C MET A 4 -39.27 -4.95 2.80
N LEU A 5 -40.34 -4.15 2.73
CA LEU A 5 -40.65 -3.08 3.69
C LEU A 5 -40.96 -3.59 5.10
N ASN A 6 -41.28 -4.88 5.26
CA ASN A 6 -41.54 -5.50 6.56
C ASN A 6 -40.28 -6.13 7.18
N LEU A 7 -39.14 -6.08 6.49
CA LEU A 7 -37.89 -6.60 7.01
C LEU A 7 -37.32 -5.64 8.08
N PRO A 8 -36.74 -6.18 9.17
CA PRO A 8 -35.89 -5.42 10.08
C PRO A 8 -34.78 -4.67 9.34
N CYS A 9 -34.36 -3.52 9.90
CA CYS A 9 -33.34 -2.66 9.30
C CYS A 9 -32.01 -3.41 9.14
N GLU A 10 -31.67 -4.29 10.08
CA GLU A 10 -30.45 -5.09 10.09
C GLU A 10 -30.41 -6.05 8.89
N LEU A 11 -31.55 -6.67 8.55
CA LEU A 11 -31.65 -7.54 7.38
C LEU A 11 -31.57 -6.74 6.08
N LEU A 12 -32.17 -5.55 6.03
CA LEU A 12 -32.03 -4.65 4.87
C LEU A 12 -30.57 -4.21 4.68
N ILE A 13 -29.85 -3.88 5.76
CA ILE A 13 -28.42 -3.55 5.72
C ILE A 13 -27.62 -4.72 5.15
N GLN A 14 -27.89 -5.95 5.60
CA GLN A 14 -27.19 -7.13 5.10
C GLN A 14 -27.45 -7.36 3.60
N ILE A 15 -28.72 -7.29 3.17
CA ILE A 15 -29.10 -7.41 1.76
C ILE A 15 -28.40 -6.34 0.90
N PHE A 16 -28.39 -5.09 1.36
CA PHE A 16 -27.77 -4.00 0.62
C PHE A 16 -26.24 -4.03 0.67
N ARG A 17 -25.65 -4.60 1.72
CA ARG A 17 -24.20 -4.81 1.79
C ARG A 17 -23.73 -5.73 0.68
N ASP A 18 -24.49 -6.79 0.41
CA ASP A 18 -24.18 -7.83 -0.57
C ASP A 18 -24.55 -7.45 -2.02
N LEU A 19 -24.98 -6.20 -2.26
CA LEU A 19 -25.24 -5.68 -3.60
C LEU A 19 -24.01 -5.85 -4.50
N GLY A 20 -24.13 -6.76 -5.47
CA GLY A 20 -23.13 -7.09 -6.47
C GLY A 20 -21.96 -7.94 -5.98
N ALA A 21 -22.06 -8.57 -4.80
CA ALA A 21 -21.04 -9.47 -4.27
C ALA A 21 -20.72 -10.64 -5.22
N ASP A 22 -21.72 -11.14 -5.95
CA ASP A 22 -21.57 -12.27 -6.88
C ASP A 22 -21.23 -11.85 -8.32
N LEU A 23 -21.14 -10.55 -8.59
CA LEU A 23 -20.93 -10.02 -9.93
C LEU A 23 -19.46 -9.62 -10.09
N LYS A 24 -18.69 -10.42 -10.83
CA LYS A 24 -17.26 -10.19 -11.11
C LYS A 24 -16.92 -8.81 -11.70
N VAL A 25 -17.91 -8.07 -12.22
CA VAL A 25 -17.75 -6.78 -12.90
C VAL A 25 -18.40 -5.62 -12.13
N TYR A 26 -19.05 -5.87 -10.98
CA TYR A 26 -19.74 -4.81 -10.25
C TYR A 26 -18.76 -3.91 -9.51
N SER A 27 -18.62 -2.68 -10.01
CA SER A 27 -17.66 -1.71 -9.50
C SER A 27 -18.16 -1.02 -8.23
N ALA A 28 -17.22 -0.53 -7.41
CA ALA A 28 -17.56 0.30 -6.24
C ALA A 28 -18.38 1.56 -6.59
N LYS A 29 -18.23 2.07 -7.83
CA LYS A 29 -18.99 3.22 -8.33
C LYS A 29 -20.46 2.85 -8.57
N GLU A 30 -20.72 1.69 -9.17
CA GLU A 30 -22.08 1.19 -9.40
C GLU A 30 -22.76 0.91 -8.06
N ARG A 31 -22.05 0.26 -7.13
CA ARG A 31 -22.52 0.05 -5.75
C ARG A 31 -22.95 1.34 -5.08
N GLN A 32 -22.11 2.37 -5.07
CA GLN A 32 -22.46 3.67 -4.49
C GLN A 32 -23.67 4.32 -5.17
N THR A 33 -23.79 4.19 -6.49
CA THR A 33 -24.91 4.75 -7.25
C THR A 33 -26.22 4.05 -6.90
N ASP A 34 -26.21 2.74 -6.79
CA ASP A 34 -27.41 1.96 -6.46
C ASP A 34 -27.82 2.14 -4.99
N LEU A 35 -26.86 2.19 -4.06
CA LEU A 35 -27.14 2.55 -2.66
C LEU A 35 -27.77 3.94 -2.54
N ALA A 36 -27.29 4.92 -3.31
CA ALA A 36 -27.88 6.26 -3.33
C ALA A 36 -29.31 6.27 -3.89
N ARG A 37 -29.60 5.43 -4.89
CA ARG A 37 -30.98 5.26 -5.42
C ARG A 37 -31.88 4.56 -4.41
N LEU A 38 -31.39 3.56 -3.70
CA LEU A 38 -32.15 2.86 -2.66
C LEU A 38 -32.50 3.81 -1.51
N ALA A 39 -31.60 4.73 -1.16
CA ALA A 39 -31.82 5.73 -0.12
C ALA A 39 -33.03 6.65 -0.39
N THR A 40 -33.47 6.81 -1.65
CA THR A 40 -34.61 7.67 -2.01
C THR A 40 -35.95 6.96 -2.04
N VAL A 41 -35.98 5.63 -1.89
CA VAL A 41 -37.21 4.82 -2.02
C VAL A 41 -38.17 5.06 -0.85
N CYS A 42 -37.71 4.87 0.39
CA CYS A 42 -38.51 5.08 1.59
C CYS A 42 -37.61 5.30 2.82
N ARG A 43 -38.20 5.71 3.96
CA ARG A 43 -37.46 5.97 5.20
C ARG A 43 -36.67 4.75 5.72
N ALA A 44 -37.25 3.55 5.60
CA ALA A 44 -36.57 2.33 6.04
C ALA A 44 -35.33 2.03 5.19
N PHE A 45 -35.43 2.21 3.87
CA PHE A 45 -34.30 2.02 2.96
C PHE A 45 -33.24 3.11 3.17
N HIS A 46 -33.66 4.36 3.37
CA HIS A 46 -32.76 5.44 3.77
C HIS A 46 -31.98 5.08 5.04
N ALA A 47 -32.65 4.63 6.11
CA ALA A 47 -32.01 4.24 7.35
C ALA A 47 -31.01 3.08 7.17
N ALA A 48 -31.32 2.10 6.30
CA ALA A 48 -30.43 0.97 6.03
C ALA A 48 -29.24 1.31 5.11
N THR A 49 -29.42 2.23 4.16
CA THR A 49 -28.40 2.57 3.16
C THR A 49 -27.40 3.62 3.65
N VAL A 50 -27.83 4.57 4.49
CA VAL A 50 -26.97 5.65 4.99
C VAL A 50 -25.68 5.14 5.69
N PRO A 51 -25.74 4.15 6.59
CA PRO A 51 -24.54 3.56 7.18
C PRO A 51 -23.60 2.93 6.14
N LEU A 52 -24.12 2.40 5.04
CA LEU A 52 -23.31 1.80 3.97
C LEU A 52 -22.68 2.87 3.06
N LEU A 53 -23.38 3.97 2.82
CA LEU A 53 -22.89 5.09 1.99
C LEU A 53 -21.76 5.87 2.66
N TYR A 54 -21.83 6.05 3.98
CA TYR A 54 -20.87 6.86 4.74
C TYR A 54 -19.91 6.05 5.61
N GLY A 55 -20.28 4.82 6.00
CA GLY A 55 -19.44 3.92 6.80
C GLY A 55 -18.36 3.20 5.99
N ASP A 56 -18.56 3.05 4.68
CA ASP A 56 -17.51 2.64 3.75
C ASP A 56 -16.58 3.83 3.41
N ALA A 57 -15.67 3.65 2.45
CA ALA A 57 -14.77 4.72 2.02
C ALA A 57 -15.49 5.84 1.24
N VAL A 58 -15.60 7.02 1.84
CA VAL A 58 -16.13 8.22 1.18
C VAL A 58 -15.06 8.80 0.25
N THR A 59 -15.26 8.67 -1.06
CA THR A 59 -14.28 9.08 -2.07
C THR A 59 -14.69 10.36 -2.80
N CYS A 60 -13.93 11.43 -2.60
CA CYS A 60 -14.08 12.71 -3.29
C CYS A 60 -13.00 12.86 -4.37
N ARG A 61 -13.44 12.94 -5.64
CA ARG A 61 -12.54 12.99 -6.82
C ARG A 61 -12.35 14.38 -7.44
N SER A 62 -12.93 15.40 -6.82
CA SER A 62 -13.03 16.76 -7.37
C SER A 62 -13.41 17.72 -6.25
N ALA A 63 -13.01 18.99 -6.36
CA ALA A 63 -13.38 20.08 -5.48
C ALA A 63 -14.88 20.17 -5.23
N GLY A 64 -15.70 20.05 -6.29
CA GLY A 64 -17.17 20.09 -6.18
C GLY A 64 -17.75 18.99 -5.30
N ARG A 65 -17.19 17.77 -5.33
CA ARG A 65 -17.60 16.66 -4.46
C ARG A 65 -17.18 16.88 -3.01
N THR A 66 -15.99 17.45 -2.78
CA THR A 66 -15.55 17.82 -1.44
C THR A 66 -16.47 18.89 -0.85
N TYR A 67 -16.86 19.89 -1.64
CA TYR A 67 -17.84 20.91 -1.24
C TYR A 67 -19.22 20.32 -0.92
N LEU A 68 -19.73 19.43 -1.77
CA LEU A 68 -21.04 18.78 -1.53
C LEU A 68 -21.02 17.89 -0.29
N LEU A 69 -19.91 17.18 -0.02
CA LEU A 69 -19.74 16.40 1.20
C LEU A 69 -19.80 17.32 2.43
N ASP A 70 -19.03 18.40 2.43
CA ASP A 70 -19.00 19.38 3.51
C ASP A 70 -20.41 19.95 3.78
N ARG A 71 -21.10 20.42 2.74
CA ARG A 71 -22.49 20.88 2.85
C ARG A 71 -23.44 19.82 3.42
N SER A 72 -23.28 18.57 3.01
CA SER A 72 -24.12 17.46 3.48
C SER A 72 -23.89 17.17 4.97
N LEU A 73 -22.64 17.17 5.43
CA LEU A 73 -22.27 16.95 6.84
C LEU A 73 -22.63 18.15 7.73
N LEU A 74 -22.62 19.36 7.18
CA LEU A 74 -23.11 20.55 7.87
C LEU A 74 -24.63 20.53 8.02
N ALA A 75 -25.36 20.14 6.97
CA ALA A 75 -26.82 20.04 6.99
C ALA A 75 -27.33 18.88 7.86
N ASN A 76 -26.59 17.77 7.93
CA ASN A 76 -26.97 16.58 8.68
C ASN A 76 -25.83 16.13 9.60
N PRO A 77 -25.75 16.67 10.84
CA PRO A 77 -24.70 16.34 11.78
C PRO A 77 -24.60 14.85 12.15
N ASP A 78 -25.72 14.12 12.09
CA ASP A 78 -25.79 12.69 12.43
C ASP A 78 -25.00 11.80 11.46
N LEU A 79 -24.64 12.30 10.28
CA LEU A 79 -23.80 11.59 9.32
C LEU A 79 -22.32 11.61 9.68
N ARG A 80 -21.88 12.60 10.48
CA ARG A 80 -20.46 12.83 10.79
C ARG A 80 -19.78 11.63 11.47
N PRO A 81 -20.41 10.96 12.47
CA PRO A 81 -19.79 9.80 13.14
C PRO A 81 -19.68 8.55 12.24
N LEU A 82 -20.43 8.52 11.12
CA LEU A 82 -20.39 7.41 10.18
C LEU A 82 -19.15 7.50 9.29
N VAL A 83 -18.64 8.71 9.02
CA VAL A 83 -17.46 8.90 8.17
C VAL A 83 -16.20 8.47 8.92
N ARG A 84 -15.76 7.24 8.66
CA ARG A 84 -14.52 6.68 9.22
C ARG A 84 -13.36 6.62 8.24
N THR A 85 -13.66 6.58 6.94
CA THR A 85 -12.65 6.51 5.88
C THR A 85 -12.92 7.58 4.84
N LEU A 86 -11.92 8.43 4.59
CA LEU A 86 -12.00 9.55 3.66
C LEU A 86 -10.89 9.49 2.62
N VAL A 87 -11.26 9.49 1.34
CA VAL A 87 -10.33 9.43 0.22
C VAL A 87 -10.49 10.66 -0.65
N MET A 88 -9.51 11.54 -0.64
CA MET A 88 -9.50 12.81 -1.36
C MET A 88 -8.47 12.76 -2.48
N LYS A 89 -8.94 12.47 -3.69
CA LYS A 89 -8.12 12.39 -4.90
C LYS A 89 -8.52 13.53 -5.84
N SER A 90 -7.88 14.69 -5.75
CA SER A 90 -8.08 15.74 -6.75
C SER A 90 -6.78 15.89 -7.52
N GLU A 91 -6.74 15.39 -8.76
CA GLU A 91 -5.56 15.54 -9.62
C GLU A 91 -5.70 16.72 -10.59
N LEU A 92 -6.95 17.15 -10.87
CA LEU A 92 -7.26 18.10 -11.94
C LEU A 92 -7.66 19.49 -11.45
N ASP A 93 -8.22 19.61 -10.23
CA ASP A 93 -8.82 20.87 -9.75
C ASP A 93 -8.25 21.35 -8.40
N ASN A 94 -7.09 20.85 -8.00
CA ASN A 94 -6.38 21.16 -6.73
C ASN A 94 -7.22 20.95 -5.44
N GLY A 95 -8.43 20.40 -5.57
CA GLY A 95 -9.36 20.14 -4.49
C GLY A 95 -9.97 21.42 -3.89
N HIS A 96 -10.83 21.24 -2.88
CA HIS A 96 -11.44 22.36 -2.13
C HIS A 96 -10.94 22.35 -0.69
N VAL A 97 -9.77 22.94 -0.45
CA VAL A 97 -9.03 22.86 0.83
C VAL A 97 -9.88 23.34 2.02
N SER A 98 -10.67 24.40 1.85
CA SER A 98 -11.54 24.93 2.91
C SER A 98 -12.62 23.94 3.32
N SER A 99 -13.29 23.29 2.36
CA SER A 99 -14.26 22.24 2.66
C SER A 99 -13.62 20.99 3.22
N LEU A 100 -12.44 20.58 2.73
CA LEU A 100 -11.71 19.47 3.35
C LEU A 100 -11.38 19.77 4.82
N THR A 101 -10.93 20.99 5.10
CA THR A 101 -10.63 21.45 6.45
C THR A 101 -11.87 21.40 7.34
N SER A 102 -13.01 21.87 6.82
CA SER A 102 -14.30 21.77 7.52
C SER A 102 -14.71 20.32 7.77
N VAL A 103 -14.64 19.45 6.76
CA VAL A 103 -14.97 18.01 6.88
C VAL A 103 -14.15 17.37 7.99
N LEU A 104 -12.82 17.52 7.96
CA LEU A 104 -11.93 16.93 8.96
C LEU A 104 -12.21 17.41 10.39
N ARG A 105 -12.56 18.69 10.57
CA ARG A 105 -12.95 19.22 11.90
C ARG A 105 -14.24 18.61 12.43
N HIS A 106 -15.16 18.27 11.54
CA HIS A 106 -16.49 17.78 11.89
C HIS A 106 -16.58 16.26 11.92
N THR A 107 -15.55 15.52 11.50
CA THR A 107 -15.50 14.05 11.52
C THR A 107 -14.44 13.53 12.49
N PRO A 108 -14.68 13.61 13.82
CA PRO A 108 -13.70 13.17 14.84
C PRO A 108 -13.53 11.64 14.93
N SER A 109 -14.40 10.87 14.26
CA SER A 109 -14.35 9.41 14.15
C SER A 109 -13.52 8.92 12.98
N LEU A 110 -12.79 9.81 12.30
CA LEU A 110 -12.07 9.49 11.08
C LEU A 110 -10.82 8.67 11.39
N GLU A 111 -10.81 7.38 11.07
CA GLU A 111 -9.69 6.48 11.35
C GLU A 111 -8.73 6.36 10.16
N SER A 112 -9.24 6.55 8.93
CA SER A 112 -8.49 6.40 7.69
C SER A 112 -8.61 7.63 6.80
N LEU A 113 -7.46 8.14 6.34
CA LEU A 113 -7.37 9.32 5.50
C LEU A 113 -6.41 9.09 4.34
N ALA A 114 -6.87 9.33 3.11
CA ALA A 114 -6.03 9.35 1.92
C ALA A 114 -6.10 10.73 1.25
N LEU A 115 -4.94 11.37 1.05
CA LEU A 115 -4.83 12.70 0.45
C LEU A 115 -3.97 12.69 -0.81
N ALA A 116 -4.42 13.38 -1.85
CA ALA A 116 -3.57 13.80 -2.95
C ALA A 116 -2.58 14.89 -2.48
N SER A 117 -1.45 14.99 -3.17
CA SER A 117 -0.41 15.98 -2.90
C SER A 117 -0.84 17.41 -3.15
N CYS A 118 -1.75 17.64 -4.10
CA CYS A 118 -2.27 18.97 -4.43
C CYS A 118 -2.87 19.72 -3.22
N PHE A 119 -3.32 19.01 -2.17
CA PHE A 119 -3.86 19.62 -0.95
C PHE A 119 -2.78 20.30 -0.09
N PHE A 120 -1.51 20.12 -0.46
CA PHE A 120 -0.34 20.72 0.15
C PHE A 120 0.46 21.59 -0.84
N GLU A 121 0.14 21.51 -2.14
CA GLU A 121 0.73 22.36 -3.19
C GLU A 121 -0.02 23.70 -3.23
N GLY A 122 0.65 24.77 -2.81
CA GLY A 122 0.05 26.10 -2.73
C GLY A 122 0.63 26.87 -1.55
N ASP A 123 1.79 27.48 -1.81
CA ASP A 123 2.43 28.56 -1.06
C ASP A 123 2.73 28.36 0.45
N SER A 124 4.03 28.45 0.74
CA SER A 124 4.54 29.12 1.95
C SER A 124 4.24 28.50 3.32
N GLY A 125 4.16 27.17 3.45
CA GLY A 125 4.21 26.53 4.77
C GLY A 125 3.03 26.80 5.71
N PHE A 126 1.94 27.40 5.21
CA PHE A 126 0.71 27.72 5.95
C PHE A 126 -0.54 27.25 5.19
N SER A 127 -0.58 25.98 4.76
CA SER A 127 -1.86 25.40 4.31
C SER A 127 -2.88 25.47 5.47
N PRO A 128 -4.10 26.01 5.28
CA PRO A 128 -5.12 26.08 6.33
C PRO A 128 -5.59 24.69 6.80
N LEU A 129 -5.28 23.66 6.01
CA LEU A 129 -5.49 22.26 6.35
C LEU A 129 -4.55 21.78 7.47
N PHE A 130 -3.35 22.37 7.55
CA PHE A 130 -2.26 21.87 8.38
C PHE A 130 -2.58 21.85 9.88
N PRO A 131 -3.14 22.92 10.50
CA PRO A 131 -3.53 22.87 11.92
C PRO A 131 -4.58 21.79 12.20
N THR A 132 -5.48 21.52 11.25
CA THR A 132 -6.53 20.52 11.41
C THR A 132 -5.94 19.12 11.34
N LEU A 133 -5.02 18.86 10.42
CA LEU A 133 -4.29 17.58 10.35
C LEU A 133 -3.42 17.34 11.60
N LEU A 134 -2.75 18.38 12.11
CA LEU A 134 -1.99 18.26 13.37
C LEU A 134 -2.86 17.85 14.56
N SER A 135 -4.14 18.29 14.59
CA SER A 135 -5.09 17.92 15.64
C SER A 135 -5.72 16.54 15.46
N ALA A 136 -5.63 15.93 14.27
CA ALA A 136 -6.22 14.64 13.95
C ALA A 136 -5.34 13.46 14.43
N THR A 137 -5.00 13.42 15.72
CA THR A 137 -4.07 12.44 16.31
C THR A 137 -4.62 11.01 16.42
N HIS A 138 -5.91 10.82 16.11
CA HIS A 138 -6.62 9.54 16.16
C HIS A 138 -6.52 8.74 14.85
N ILE A 139 -5.91 9.31 13.80
CA ILE A 139 -5.75 8.66 12.49
C ILE A 139 -4.87 7.41 12.64
N GLN A 140 -5.37 6.28 12.16
CA GLN A 140 -4.70 4.97 12.21
C GLN A 140 -4.16 4.55 10.84
N HIS A 141 -4.78 5.01 9.75
CA HIS A 141 -4.36 4.67 8.39
C HIS A 141 -4.21 5.93 7.55
N PHE A 142 -3.02 6.14 6.99
CA PHE A 142 -2.75 7.30 6.15
C PHE A 142 -2.20 6.89 4.79
N ALA A 143 -2.75 7.49 3.73
CA ALA A 143 -2.20 7.42 2.40
C ALA A 143 -1.93 8.81 1.82
N TYR A 144 -0.81 8.97 1.13
CA TYR A 144 -0.39 10.25 0.56
C TYR A 144 0.22 10.11 -0.84
N GLY A 145 0.10 11.16 -1.66
CA GLY A 145 0.81 11.28 -2.95
C GLY A 145 0.10 10.61 -4.14
N SER A 146 -1.24 10.59 -4.12
CA SER A 146 -2.05 10.06 -5.23
C SER A 146 -2.06 10.92 -6.51
N GLY A 147 -0.99 11.68 -6.79
CA GLY A 147 -0.81 12.53 -7.98
C GLY A 147 0.04 11.88 -9.08
N SER A 148 0.25 12.58 -10.20
CA SER A 148 1.10 12.12 -11.32
C SER A 148 2.59 12.47 -11.18
N ARG A 149 2.90 13.43 -10.30
CA ARG A 149 4.26 13.90 -10.04
C ARG A 149 4.85 13.20 -8.83
N LEU A 150 6.18 13.24 -8.71
CA LEU A 150 6.82 12.88 -7.47
C LEU A 150 6.78 14.07 -6.52
N ASP A 151 6.23 13.87 -5.34
CA ASP A 151 5.99 14.93 -4.37
C ASP A 151 6.95 14.85 -3.20
N ARG A 152 7.49 15.99 -2.78
CA ARG A 152 8.28 16.07 -1.55
C ARG A 152 7.37 15.96 -0.34
N LEU A 153 7.81 15.26 0.71
CA LEU A 153 7.03 15.03 1.92
C LEU A 153 7.01 16.23 2.90
N VAL A 154 7.20 17.47 2.43
CA VAL A 154 7.47 18.65 3.27
C VAL A 154 6.36 18.94 4.30
N ALA A 155 5.11 18.71 3.93
CA ALA A 155 3.98 18.94 4.82
C ALA A 155 3.71 17.72 5.73
N ALA A 156 3.70 16.51 5.15
CA ALA A 156 3.43 15.30 5.90
C ALA A 156 4.53 14.98 6.94
N GLN A 157 5.81 15.32 6.70
CA GLN A 157 6.89 15.14 7.68
C GLN A 157 6.63 15.90 9.00
N ARG A 158 5.85 16.98 8.98
CA ARG A 158 5.51 17.73 10.21
C ARG A 158 4.29 17.15 10.94
N ILE A 159 3.45 16.40 10.23
CA ILE A 159 2.21 15.80 10.74
C ILE A 159 2.50 14.42 11.34
N LEU A 160 3.28 13.60 10.63
CA LEU A 160 3.59 12.22 11.00
C LEU A 160 4.07 12.07 12.46
N PRO A 161 4.95 12.92 13.02
CA PRO A 161 5.37 12.80 14.41
C PRO A 161 4.27 13.03 15.45
N ARG A 162 3.14 13.64 15.07
CA ARG A 162 1.98 13.86 15.97
C ARG A 162 0.99 12.72 15.95
N TRP A 163 0.99 11.88 14.93
CA TRP A 163 0.02 10.80 14.75
C TRP A 163 0.51 9.51 15.39
N THR A 164 0.55 9.49 16.71
CA THR A 164 1.11 8.37 17.48
C THR A 164 0.32 7.07 17.37
N GLN A 165 -0.93 7.14 16.92
CA GLN A 165 -1.81 5.98 16.71
C GLN A 165 -1.73 5.39 15.29
N LEU A 166 -0.86 5.93 14.43
CA LEU A 166 -0.73 5.47 13.05
C LEU A 166 -0.22 4.02 13.00
N ARG A 167 -0.95 3.16 12.29
CA ARG A 167 -0.66 1.73 12.09
C ARG A 167 -0.33 1.41 10.63
N SER A 168 -0.89 2.15 9.68
CA SER A 168 -0.64 1.95 8.25
C SER A 168 -0.24 3.25 7.59
N LEU A 169 0.90 3.23 6.88
CA LEU A 169 1.38 4.36 6.09
C LEU A 169 1.62 3.91 4.65
N ARG A 170 0.93 4.57 3.71
CA ARG A 170 1.04 4.31 2.27
C ARG A 170 1.45 5.57 1.53
N LEU A 171 2.60 5.54 0.90
CA LEU A 171 3.15 6.67 0.17
C LEU A 171 3.20 6.30 -1.30
N HIS A 172 2.63 7.15 -2.15
CA HIS A 172 2.64 6.99 -3.59
C HIS A 172 3.41 8.15 -4.19
N ARG A 173 4.41 7.87 -5.03
CA ARG A 173 5.18 8.88 -5.76
C ARG A 173 5.69 9.98 -4.82
N VAL A 174 6.38 9.59 -3.76
CA VAL A 174 6.95 10.50 -2.76
C VAL A 174 8.46 10.44 -2.82
N ASP A 175 9.09 11.60 -2.67
CA ASP A 175 10.51 11.74 -2.39
C ASP A 175 10.75 11.86 -0.86
N PRO A 176 11.31 10.83 -0.21
CA PRO A 176 11.56 10.83 1.23
C PRO A 176 12.95 11.41 1.61
N GLN A 177 13.63 12.12 0.71
CA GLN A 177 14.95 12.70 0.99
C GLN A 177 14.96 13.62 2.23
N ASP A 178 16.05 13.56 2.99
CA ASP A 178 16.38 14.43 4.14
C ASP A 178 15.44 14.32 5.36
N LEU A 179 14.56 13.31 5.40
CA LEU A 179 13.64 13.09 6.53
C LEU A 179 14.36 12.77 7.83
N ALA A 180 15.50 12.08 7.78
CA ALA A 180 16.29 11.75 8.97
C ALA A 180 16.79 13.00 9.73
N LEU A 181 16.83 14.16 9.07
CA LEU A 181 17.23 15.44 9.67
C LEU A 181 16.05 16.15 10.37
N VAL A 182 14.83 15.63 10.23
CA VAL A 182 13.60 16.25 10.75
C VAL A 182 13.32 15.77 12.17
N HIS A 183 13.15 16.72 13.09
CA HIS A 183 12.78 16.47 14.48
C HIS A 183 11.43 17.11 14.86
N PRO A 184 10.64 16.47 15.74
CA PRO A 184 10.87 15.14 16.32
C PRO A 184 10.64 14.00 15.32
N ALA A 185 11.26 12.84 15.57
CA ALA A 185 11.02 11.63 14.78
C ALA A 185 9.67 11.00 15.16
N PRO A 186 9.04 10.22 14.26
CA PRO A 186 7.75 9.62 14.54
C PRO A 186 7.80 8.50 15.57
N THR A 187 6.84 8.51 16.49
CA THR A 187 6.74 7.56 17.61
C THR A 187 5.62 6.53 17.44
N TYR A 188 4.93 6.55 16.31
CA TYR A 188 3.94 5.54 15.97
C TYR A 188 4.60 4.18 15.72
N ARG A 189 3.80 3.11 15.78
CA ARG A 189 4.23 1.74 15.50
C ARG A 189 3.44 1.21 14.32
N LEU A 190 4.07 1.20 13.15
CA LEU A 190 3.42 0.72 11.94
C LEU A 190 3.32 -0.81 11.94
N GLU A 191 2.13 -1.30 11.62
CA GLU A 191 1.82 -2.67 11.21
C GLU A 191 2.02 -2.82 9.69
N GLU A 192 1.73 -1.77 8.92
CA GLU A 192 1.88 -1.74 7.47
C GLU A 192 2.64 -0.50 6.98
N PHE A 193 3.66 -0.72 6.15
CA PHE A 193 4.35 0.36 5.45
C PHE A 193 4.46 0.05 3.96
N SER A 194 4.12 1.03 3.12
CA SER A 194 4.35 0.95 1.69
C SER A 194 4.82 2.29 1.11
N LEU A 195 5.82 2.22 0.24
CA LEU A 195 6.25 3.33 -0.61
C LEU A 195 6.31 2.83 -2.05
N ASP A 196 5.50 3.43 -2.93
CA ASP A 196 5.38 3.05 -4.32
C ASP A 196 5.54 4.26 -5.25
N ASN A 197 6.68 4.31 -5.93
CA ASN A 197 7.03 5.36 -6.87
C ASN A 197 6.85 4.93 -8.34
N SER A 198 6.05 3.88 -8.60
CA SER A 198 5.70 3.45 -9.96
C SER A 198 5.04 4.58 -10.77
N GLY A 199 5.51 4.75 -12.01
CA GLY A 199 4.97 5.73 -12.95
C GLY A 199 5.20 7.21 -12.56
N ALA A 200 6.09 7.50 -11.61
CA ALA A 200 6.48 8.88 -11.32
C ALA A 200 7.23 9.50 -12.54
N LEU A 201 6.76 10.65 -13.01
CA LEU A 201 7.31 11.34 -14.19
C LEU A 201 8.60 12.13 -13.84
N LEU A 202 9.72 11.48 -13.52
CA LEU A 202 11.00 12.16 -13.24
C LEU A 202 12.23 11.42 -13.78
N PRO A 203 13.35 12.13 -14.07
CA PRO A 203 14.59 11.51 -14.55
C PRO A 203 15.19 10.59 -13.47
N GLU A 204 15.71 9.44 -13.91
CA GLU A 204 16.01 8.24 -13.11
C GLU A 204 16.97 8.38 -11.90
N ASN A 205 17.56 9.56 -11.64
CA ASN A 205 18.63 9.73 -10.65
C ASN A 205 18.43 10.92 -9.69
N ALA A 206 17.26 11.56 -9.68
CA ALA A 206 17.05 12.78 -8.87
C ALA A 206 16.42 12.56 -7.49
N HIS A 207 16.02 11.32 -7.15
CA HIS A 207 15.19 11.03 -5.95
C HIS A 207 15.67 9.81 -5.19
N SER A 208 16.87 9.94 -4.65
CA SER A 208 17.50 8.91 -3.86
C SER A 208 17.46 9.25 -2.38
N CYS A 209 17.13 8.26 -1.56
CA CYS A 209 17.01 8.46 -0.12
C CYS A 209 18.07 7.66 0.63
N SER A 210 18.38 8.10 1.84
CA SER A 210 19.19 7.32 2.76
C SER A 210 18.36 6.21 3.40
N LEU A 211 19.05 5.21 3.96
CA LEU A 211 18.39 4.20 4.78
C LEU A 211 17.71 4.83 6.00
N ASN A 212 18.35 5.83 6.62
CA ASN A 212 17.79 6.52 7.79
C ASN A 212 16.50 7.27 7.47
N ASP A 213 16.33 7.79 6.25
CA ASP A 213 15.09 8.44 5.82
C ASP A 213 13.92 7.44 5.79
N LEU A 214 14.17 6.21 5.31
CA LEU A 214 13.18 5.14 5.34
C LEU A 214 12.86 4.71 6.77
N LEU A 215 13.88 4.53 7.61
CA LEU A 215 13.68 4.17 9.01
C LEU A 215 12.92 5.25 9.79
N TRP A 216 13.13 6.53 9.45
CA TRP A 216 12.36 7.65 10.00
C TRP A 216 10.87 7.50 9.67
N LEU A 217 10.53 7.12 8.43
CA LEU A 217 9.15 6.86 8.02
C LEU A 217 8.52 5.64 8.67
N VAL A 218 9.29 4.57 8.86
CA VAL A 218 8.81 3.34 9.53
C VAL A 218 8.43 3.63 10.99
N GLY A 219 9.10 4.58 11.63
CA GLY A 219 8.80 5.01 12.99
C GLY A 219 9.36 4.06 14.04
N SER A 220 8.55 3.74 15.05
CA SER A 220 9.01 2.93 16.18
C SER A 220 9.11 1.43 15.87
N PRO A 221 10.09 0.74 16.48
CA PRO A 221 10.37 -0.68 16.22
C PRO A 221 9.27 -1.65 16.66
N GLY A 222 9.28 -2.86 16.08
CA GLY A 222 8.67 -4.06 16.66
C GLY A 222 7.19 -4.36 16.39
N ALA A 223 6.53 -3.71 15.41
CA ALA A 223 5.13 -4.01 15.06
C ALA A 223 4.87 -4.34 13.58
N LEU A 224 5.85 -4.12 12.70
CA LEU A 224 5.67 -4.20 11.26
C LEU A 224 5.37 -5.62 10.78
N GLU A 225 4.20 -5.81 10.19
CA GLU A 225 3.73 -7.07 9.62
C GLU A 225 3.89 -7.11 8.09
N SER A 226 3.77 -5.94 7.44
CA SER A 226 3.90 -5.78 5.99
C SER A 226 4.81 -4.62 5.63
N PHE A 227 5.82 -4.88 4.81
CA PHE A 227 6.74 -3.88 4.29
C PHE A 227 6.84 -3.97 2.77
N SER A 228 6.62 -2.85 2.09
CA SER A 228 6.66 -2.77 0.63
C SER A 228 7.42 -1.55 0.14
N LEU A 229 8.44 -1.77 -0.70
CA LEU A 229 9.12 -0.71 -1.44
C LEU A 229 9.07 -1.02 -2.93
N VAL A 230 8.62 -0.04 -3.72
CA VAL A 230 8.47 -0.18 -5.17
C VAL A 230 9.08 1.04 -5.87
N HIS A 231 10.03 0.79 -6.77
CA HIS A 231 10.72 1.77 -7.61
C HIS A 231 11.40 2.92 -6.86
N LEU A 232 12.35 2.59 -5.99
CA LEU A 232 13.07 3.57 -5.17
C LEU A 232 14.59 3.52 -5.44
N ALA A 233 15.24 4.68 -5.46
CA ALA A 233 16.70 4.76 -5.42
C ALA A 233 17.19 4.88 -3.96
N LEU A 234 18.07 3.98 -3.53
CA LEU A 234 18.55 3.89 -2.15
C LEU A 234 20.06 4.12 -2.09
N HIS A 235 20.52 4.97 -1.17
CA HIS A 235 21.94 5.17 -0.85
C HIS A 235 22.52 4.02 -0.01
N SER A 236 22.10 2.79 -0.30
CA SER A 236 22.48 1.60 0.44
C SER A 236 22.17 0.35 -0.37
N ASP A 237 22.71 -0.76 0.11
CA ASP A 237 22.32 -2.08 -0.37
C ASP A 237 20.98 -2.50 0.25
N ALA A 238 20.18 -3.28 -0.49
CA ALA A 238 18.95 -3.88 0.01
C ALA A 238 19.19 -4.82 1.20
N LEU A 239 20.35 -5.49 1.28
CA LEU A 239 20.71 -6.32 2.44
C LEU A 239 20.83 -5.48 3.72
N LYS A 240 21.45 -4.29 3.64
CA LYS A 240 21.55 -3.38 4.79
C LYS A 240 20.18 -2.90 5.26
N LEU A 241 19.25 -2.66 4.34
CA LEU A 241 17.86 -2.35 4.68
C LEU A 241 17.22 -3.49 5.49
N VAL A 242 17.36 -4.72 5.01
CA VAL A 242 16.86 -5.91 5.69
C VAL A 242 17.48 -6.06 7.08
N THR A 243 18.81 -5.93 7.21
CA THR A 243 19.49 -6.00 8.51
C THR A 243 18.96 -4.93 9.48
N ARG A 244 18.73 -3.70 9.02
CA ARG A 244 18.17 -2.65 9.87
C ARG A 244 16.74 -2.94 10.33
N LEU A 245 15.90 -3.52 9.48
CA LEU A 245 14.55 -3.94 9.90
C LEU A 245 14.61 -5.01 11.01
N VAL A 246 15.57 -5.94 10.92
CA VAL A 246 15.83 -6.94 11.96
C VAL A 246 16.32 -6.30 13.26
N GLU A 247 17.29 -5.38 13.17
CA GLU A 247 17.81 -4.63 14.33
C GLU A 247 16.72 -3.78 15.01
N GLN A 248 15.75 -3.29 14.25
CA GLN A 248 14.55 -2.62 14.75
C GLN A 248 13.48 -3.60 15.27
N GLY A 249 13.80 -4.87 15.47
CA GLY A 249 12.90 -5.85 16.08
C GLY A 249 11.70 -6.24 15.20
N HIS A 250 11.70 -5.93 13.90
CA HIS A 250 10.63 -6.33 12.99
C HIS A 250 10.74 -7.79 12.53
N ALA A 251 11.86 -8.45 12.83
CA ALA A 251 12.14 -9.85 12.47
C ALA A 251 11.00 -10.82 12.86
N THR A 252 10.42 -10.63 14.05
CA THR A 252 9.43 -11.54 14.62
C THR A 252 7.99 -11.22 14.21
N THR A 253 7.74 -10.07 13.59
CA THR A 253 6.41 -9.61 13.18
C THR A 253 6.24 -9.64 11.67
N LEU A 254 7.30 -9.38 10.90
CA LEU A 254 7.22 -9.24 9.46
C LEU A 254 6.80 -10.56 8.79
N SER A 255 5.66 -10.52 8.11
CA SER A 255 5.07 -11.66 7.41
C SER A 255 4.99 -11.44 5.90
N ARG A 256 5.03 -10.18 5.45
CA ARG A 256 4.95 -9.80 4.04
C ARG A 256 6.09 -8.83 3.70
N LEU A 257 6.90 -9.20 2.73
CA LEU A 257 7.99 -8.38 2.19
C LEU A 257 7.86 -8.25 0.67
N THR A 258 7.80 -7.01 0.20
CA THR A 258 7.78 -6.66 -1.22
C THR A 258 8.92 -5.69 -1.51
N LEU A 259 9.87 -6.07 -2.37
CA LEU A 259 10.98 -5.23 -2.80
C LEU A 259 11.06 -5.26 -4.33
N LEU A 260 10.59 -4.21 -4.98
CA LEU A 260 10.49 -4.12 -6.42
C LEU A 260 11.30 -2.96 -6.96
N GLY A 261 12.23 -3.23 -7.88
CA GLY A 261 12.93 -2.18 -8.62
C GLY A 261 13.74 -1.23 -7.72
N ILE A 262 14.37 -1.77 -6.67
CA ILE A 262 15.22 -1.00 -5.76
C ILE A 262 16.57 -0.76 -6.43
N ARG A 263 16.90 0.52 -6.66
CA ARG A 263 18.14 0.95 -7.32
C ARG A 263 19.17 1.39 -6.28
N PRO A 264 20.24 0.62 -6.02
CA PRO A 264 21.33 1.14 -5.22
C PRO A 264 22.06 2.25 -6.01
N THR A 265 22.24 3.42 -5.41
CA THR A 265 23.06 4.50 -5.99
C THR A 265 24.56 4.33 -5.71
N LEU A 266 24.93 3.26 -5.01
CA LEU A 266 26.31 2.89 -4.73
C LEU A 266 27.09 2.61 -6.02
N PRO A 267 28.44 2.76 -6.00
CA PRO A 267 29.33 2.33 -7.08
C PRO A 267 29.05 0.87 -7.49
N LEU A 268 29.18 0.55 -8.78
CA LEU A 268 28.86 -0.78 -9.34
C LEU A 268 29.55 -1.94 -8.60
N VAL A 269 30.78 -1.73 -8.13
CA VAL A 269 31.62 -2.75 -7.44
C VAL A 269 31.05 -3.13 -6.05
N GLU A 270 30.21 -2.28 -5.47
CA GLU A 270 29.64 -2.45 -4.13
C GLU A 270 28.18 -2.94 -4.16
N ARG A 271 27.63 -3.21 -5.35
CA ARG A 271 26.24 -3.64 -5.51
C ARG A 271 26.15 -5.15 -5.33
N THR A 272 25.39 -5.60 -4.33
CA THR A 272 25.02 -7.01 -4.19
C THR A 272 23.53 -7.20 -4.51
N LEU A 273 23.19 -8.34 -5.09
CA LEU A 273 21.78 -8.74 -5.17
C LEU A 273 21.35 -9.20 -3.78
N LEU A 274 20.14 -8.82 -3.38
CA LEU A 274 19.54 -9.41 -2.19
C LEU A 274 19.35 -10.91 -2.43
N ASP A 275 20.15 -11.75 -1.77
CA ASP A 275 19.95 -13.19 -1.78
C ASP A 275 18.70 -13.50 -0.93
N PRO A 276 17.63 -14.05 -1.52
CA PRO A 276 16.44 -14.41 -0.76
C PRO A 276 16.72 -15.50 0.28
N ASN A 277 17.86 -16.21 0.19
CA ASN A 277 18.35 -17.12 1.23
C ASN A 277 18.70 -16.40 2.54
N ASP A 278 19.15 -15.15 2.45
CA ASP A 278 19.47 -14.35 3.64
C ASP A 278 18.20 -13.92 4.37
N LEU A 279 17.05 -13.87 3.68
CA LEU A 279 15.78 -13.47 4.28
C LEU A 279 15.18 -14.54 5.20
N ALA A 280 15.36 -15.81 4.84
CA ALA A 280 14.77 -16.95 5.55
C ALA A 280 15.17 -17.03 7.05
N PRO A 281 16.46 -16.94 7.42
CA PRO A 281 16.85 -16.96 8.83
C PRO A 281 16.49 -15.66 9.56
N LEU A 282 16.40 -14.54 8.83
CA LEU A 282 16.14 -13.21 9.41
C LEU A 282 14.66 -12.97 9.73
N PHE A 283 13.74 -13.52 8.94
CA PHE A 283 12.30 -13.32 9.09
C PHE A 283 11.57 -14.66 9.27
N PRO A 284 11.54 -15.24 10.49
CA PRO A 284 10.93 -16.54 10.73
C PRO A 284 9.43 -16.61 10.41
N ARG A 285 8.71 -15.48 10.39
CA ARG A 285 7.27 -15.42 10.07
C ARG A 285 6.94 -15.09 8.61
N LEU A 286 7.95 -14.97 7.74
CA LEU A 286 7.76 -14.56 6.36
C LEU A 286 6.85 -15.54 5.60
N ALA A 287 5.64 -15.10 5.27
CA ALA A 287 4.62 -15.87 4.57
C ALA A 287 4.43 -15.42 3.12
N TYR A 288 4.79 -14.17 2.79
CA TYR A 288 4.72 -13.61 1.45
C TYR A 288 6.03 -12.92 1.11
N LEU A 289 6.61 -13.26 -0.05
CA LEU A 289 7.81 -12.63 -0.59
C LEU A 289 7.57 -12.25 -2.04
N GLU A 290 7.83 -10.99 -2.36
CA GLU A 290 7.79 -10.48 -3.73
C GLU A 290 9.07 -9.70 -4.05
N LEU A 291 9.74 -10.10 -5.13
CA LEU A 291 11.02 -9.55 -5.54
C LEU A 291 11.03 -9.19 -7.03
N ALA A 292 11.57 -8.02 -7.36
CA ALA A 292 11.99 -7.65 -8.70
C ALA A 292 13.31 -6.91 -8.63
N ASP A 293 14.24 -7.30 -9.49
CA ASP A 293 15.52 -6.61 -9.65
C ASP A 293 15.40 -5.55 -10.76
N TYR A 294 16.12 -4.45 -10.58
CA TYR A 294 16.19 -3.35 -11.53
C TYR A 294 17.32 -3.53 -12.55
N ASN A 295 18.36 -4.32 -12.24
CA ASN A 295 19.63 -4.29 -12.95
C ASN A 295 19.90 -5.51 -13.84
N HIS A 296 19.06 -5.74 -14.87
CA HIS A 296 19.32 -6.81 -15.86
C HIS A 296 20.20 -6.38 -17.05
N ASN A 297 20.60 -5.11 -17.15
CA ASN A 297 21.32 -4.56 -18.32
C ASN A 297 22.82 -4.30 -18.14
N PHE A 298 23.42 -4.63 -16.99
CA PHE A 298 24.87 -4.44 -16.80
C PHE A 298 25.59 -5.77 -17.02
N GLY A 299 26.24 -5.93 -18.17
CA GLY A 299 27.00 -7.11 -18.58
C GLY A 299 28.30 -7.35 -17.80
N VAL A 300 28.28 -7.23 -16.47
CA VAL A 300 29.42 -7.46 -15.58
C VAL A 300 28.98 -8.34 -14.43
N HIS A 301 29.84 -9.30 -14.07
CA HIS A 301 29.66 -10.30 -13.01
C HIS A 301 29.15 -9.69 -11.70
N ILE A 302 27.84 -9.65 -11.52
CA ILE A 302 27.23 -9.60 -10.22
C ILE A 302 27.49 -10.97 -9.59
N GLU A 303 28.08 -11.02 -8.38
CA GLU A 303 28.17 -12.28 -7.64
C GLU A 303 26.76 -12.85 -7.51
N HIS A 304 26.51 -13.94 -8.23
CA HIS A 304 25.20 -14.55 -8.24
C HIS A 304 24.95 -15.17 -6.86
N PRO A 305 23.73 -15.00 -6.30
CA PRO A 305 23.35 -15.62 -5.03
C PRO A 305 23.60 -17.12 -5.07
N HIS A 306 23.64 -17.77 -3.90
CA HIS A 306 23.83 -19.21 -3.82
C HIS A 306 22.92 -19.93 -4.83
N LEU A 307 23.49 -20.90 -5.57
CA LEU A 307 22.86 -21.56 -6.73
C LEU A 307 21.46 -22.16 -6.48
N HIS A 308 20.98 -22.20 -5.23
CA HIS A 308 19.67 -22.69 -4.86
C HIS A 308 19.00 -21.77 -3.84
N PHE A 309 17.82 -21.26 -4.19
CA PHE A 309 16.92 -20.62 -3.23
C PHE A 309 16.36 -21.62 -2.20
N ALA A 310 16.77 -21.48 -0.94
CA ALA A 310 16.22 -22.05 0.28
C ALA A 310 14.86 -21.41 0.60
N ILE A 311 13.79 -22.09 0.22
CA ILE A 311 12.43 -21.63 0.43
C ILE A 311 12.12 -21.74 1.93
N PRO A 312 11.81 -20.61 2.62
CA PRO A 312 11.46 -20.65 4.03
C PRO A 312 10.26 -21.58 4.25
N SER A 313 10.30 -22.39 5.30
CA SER A 313 9.19 -23.31 5.62
C SER A 313 7.88 -22.57 5.94
N THR A 314 7.94 -21.29 6.29
CA THR A 314 6.76 -20.45 6.56
C THR A 314 6.21 -19.75 5.30
N LEU A 315 6.96 -19.76 4.19
CA LEU A 315 6.57 -19.07 2.96
C LEU A 315 5.37 -19.77 2.30
N ARG A 316 4.30 -19.00 2.06
CA ARG A 316 3.06 -19.45 1.42
C ARG A 316 2.92 -18.92 -0.01
N THR A 317 3.50 -17.76 -0.29
CA THR A 317 3.41 -17.12 -1.60
C THR A 317 4.74 -16.52 -1.98
N LEU A 318 5.20 -16.87 -3.18
CA LEU A 318 6.41 -16.35 -3.79
C LEU A 318 6.04 -15.66 -5.11
N VAL A 319 6.39 -14.39 -5.24
CA VAL A 319 6.22 -13.62 -6.47
C VAL A 319 7.59 -13.17 -6.95
N LEU A 320 7.95 -13.55 -8.18
CA LEU A 320 9.23 -13.17 -8.78
C LEU A 320 8.95 -12.47 -10.11
N HIS A 321 9.67 -11.40 -10.38
CA HIS A 321 9.70 -10.79 -11.71
C HIS A 321 10.81 -11.44 -12.54
N ASP A 322 10.51 -11.75 -13.80
CA ASP A 322 11.46 -12.33 -14.76
C ASP A 322 12.70 -11.42 -14.90
N PRO A 323 13.93 -11.98 -14.91
CA PRO A 323 14.32 -13.39 -14.89
C PRO A 323 14.80 -13.92 -13.53
N LEU A 324 14.29 -13.40 -12.41
CA LEU A 324 14.73 -13.83 -11.07
C LEU A 324 14.48 -15.32 -10.78
N ASP A 325 13.41 -15.90 -11.32
CA ASP A 325 13.12 -17.33 -11.21
C ASP A 325 14.24 -18.21 -11.78
N GLN A 326 14.88 -17.75 -12.86
CA GLN A 326 16.02 -18.40 -13.47
C GLN A 326 17.29 -18.21 -12.64
N HIS A 327 17.54 -16.99 -12.15
CA HIS A 327 18.71 -16.68 -11.32
C HIS A 327 18.72 -17.46 -10.00
N PHE A 328 17.54 -17.68 -9.41
CA PHE A 328 17.38 -18.45 -8.19
C PHE A 328 17.29 -19.96 -8.41
N TYR A 329 17.41 -20.42 -9.66
CA TYR A 329 17.23 -21.82 -10.06
C TYR A 329 15.98 -22.43 -9.42
N LEU A 330 14.86 -21.69 -9.47
CA LEU A 330 13.64 -22.04 -8.77
C LEU A 330 13.14 -23.47 -9.08
N PRO A 331 13.19 -23.97 -10.33
CA PRO A 331 12.81 -25.36 -10.60
C PRO A 331 13.63 -26.38 -9.81
N GLN A 332 14.95 -26.18 -9.72
CA GLN A 332 15.86 -27.07 -8.99
C GLN A 332 15.60 -27.01 -7.49
N SER A 333 15.38 -25.79 -6.97
CA SER A 333 15.07 -25.57 -5.55
C SER A 333 13.77 -26.26 -5.13
N LEU A 334 12.70 -26.09 -5.91
CA LEU A 334 11.40 -26.74 -5.67
C LEU A 334 11.50 -28.26 -5.71
N ALA A 335 12.19 -28.81 -6.71
CA ALA A 335 12.36 -30.26 -6.86
C ALA A 335 13.14 -30.88 -5.69
N ARG A 336 14.15 -30.17 -5.18
CA ARG A 336 15.02 -30.64 -4.09
C ARG A 336 14.37 -30.50 -2.70
N GLN A 337 13.75 -29.37 -2.42
CA GLN A 337 13.25 -29.06 -1.07
C GLN A 337 11.81 -29.53 -0.84
N ARG A 338 10.98 -29.55 -1.90
CA ARG A 338 9.55 -29.89 -1.82
C ARG A 338 8.84 -29.14 -0.68
N PRO A 339 8.76 -27.80 -0.75
CA PRO A 339 8.24 -26.98 0.35
C PRO A 339 6.80 -27.37 0.66
N THR A 340 6.51 -27.66 1.94
CA THR A 340 5.21 -28.19 2.37
C THR A 340 4.13 -27.11 2.54
N ASN A 341 4.53 -25.85 2.75
CA ASN A 341 3.61 -24.75 3.03
C ASN A 341 3.46 -23.75 1.87
N LEU A 342 4.28 -23.85 0.83
CA LEU A 342 4.21 -22.98 -0.34
C LEU A 342 2.95 -23.32 -1.13
N ARG A 343 2.04 -22.35 -1.29
CA ARG A 343 0.74 -22.54 -1.94
C ARG A 343 0.64 -21.89 -3.30
N ASN A 344 1.38 -20.80 -3.52
CA ASN A 344 1.32 -20.05 -4.77
C ASN A 344 2.72 -19.58 -5.20
N VAL A 345 3.02 -19.74 -6.48
CA VAL A 345 4.18 -19.17 -7.16
C VAL A 345 3.67 -18.34 -8.34
N LYS A 346 4.01 -17.06 -8.36
CA LYS A 346 3.63 -16.14 -9.41
C LYS A 346 4.87 -15.58 -10.10
N ILE A 347 4.93 -15.68 -11.42
CA ILE A 347 5.99 -15.08 -12.23
C ILE A 347 5.43 -13.89 -13.02
N ILE A 348 5.99 -12.71 -12.81
CA ILE A 348 5.59 -11.47 -13.48
C ILE A 348 6.60 -11.13 -14.58
N GLY A 349 6.13 -10.71 -15.76
CA GLY A 349 6.98 -10.35 -16.91
C GLY A 349 7.31 -11.52 -17.84
N ALA A 350 7.07 -12.77 -17.43
CA ALA A 350 7.33 -13.95 -18.26
C ALA A 350 6.19 -14.25 -19.25
N TYR A 351 6.53 -14.98 -20.32
CA TYR A 351 5.56 -15.52 -21.25
C TYR A 351 5.08 -16.91 -20.79
N PRO A 352 3.76 -17.15 -20.66
CA PRO A 352 3.24 -18.48 -20.27
C PRO A 352 3.67 -19.62 -21.21
N THR A 353 4.00 -19.29 -22.46
CA THR A 353 4.44 -20.25 -23.48
C THR A 353 5.94 -20.55 -23.46
N ALA A 354 6.73 -19.82 -22.67
CA ALA A 354 8.17 -20.07 -22.56
C ALA A 354 8.42 -21.47 -22.00
N SER A 355 9.45 -22.15 -22.52
CA SER A 355 9.81 -23.51 -22.09
C SER A 355 10.13 -23.57 -20.59
N HIS A 356 10.75 -22.52 -20.05
CA HIS A 356 11.02 -22.37 -18.62
C HIS A 356 9.73 -22.30 -17.79
N SER A 357 8.80 -21.41 -18.14
CA SER A 357 7.53 -21.23 -17.43
C SER A 357 6.66 -22.49 -17.47
N ARG A 358 6.64 -23.23 -18.60
CA ARG A 358 5.95 -24.52 -18.70
C ARG A 358 6.56 -25.58 -17.77
N ARG A 359 7.89 -25.61 -17.65
CA ARG A 359 8.58 -26.53 -16.74
C ARG A 359 8.26 -26.21 -15.28
N LEU A 360 8.27 -24.94 -14.90
CA LEU A 360 7.83 -24.50 -13.57
C LEU A 360 6.37 -24.85 -13.31
N GLN A 361 5.47 -24.58 -14.26
CA GLN A 361 4.06 -24.92 -14.16
C GLN A 361 3.84 -26.41 -13.89
N SER A 362 4.51 -27.29 -14.64
CA SER A 362 4.43 -28.73 -14.44
C SER A 362 4.91 -29.13 -13.04
N LEU A 363 6.04 -28.56 -12.60
CA LEU A 363 6.61 -28.88 -11.29
C LEU A 363 5.72 -28.40 -10.13
N CYS A 364 5.18 -27.18 -10.24
CA CYS A 364 4.22 -26.65 -9.27
C CYS A 364 2.97 -27.52 -9.20
N HIS A 365 2.45 -27.97 -10.35
CA HIS A 365 1.31 -28.89 -10.40
C HIS A 365 1.59 -30.21 -9.67
N ASP A 366 2.75 -30.84 -9.92
CA ASP A 366 3.16 -32.08 -9.25
C ASP A 366 3.32 -31.92 -7.72
N LEU A 367 3.64 -30.71 -7.26
CA LEU A 367 3.79 -30.37 -5.85
C LEU A 367 2.50 -29.83 -5.21
N GLY A 368 1.39 -29.71 -5.96
CA GLY A 368 0.13 -29.15 -5.46
C GLY A 368 0.17 -27.63 -5.20
N ILE A 369 1.05 -26.92 -5.88
CA ILE A 369 1.27 -25.46 -5.75
C ILE A 369 0.57 -24.76 -6.91
N ALA A 370 -0.23 -23.72 -6.61
CA ALA A 370 -0.81 -22.87 -7.64
C ALA A 370 0.30 -22.11 -8.39
N PHE A 371 0.17 -22.02 -9.71
CA PHE A 371 1.13 -21.32 -10.56
C PHE A 371 0.42 -20.29 -11.43
N GLU A 372 0.88 -19.04 -11.34
CA GLU A 372 0.36 -17.90 -12.07
C GLU A 372 1.47 -17.25 -12.90
N VAL A 373 1.16 -16.85 -14.12
CA VAL A 373 2.06 -16.06 -14.97
C VAL A 373 1.33 -14.80 -15.41
N GLU A 374 1.89 -13.65 -15.09
CA GLU A 374 1.37 -12.34 -15.47
C GLU A 374 2.35 -11.65 -16.41
N ARG A 375 1.83 -11.00 -17.46
CA ARG A 375 2.65 -10.21 -18.37
C ARG A 375 2.81 -8.80 -17.80
N ASN A 376 4.04 -8.26 -17.81
CA ASN A 376 4.23 -6.81 -17.68
C ASN A 376 3.85 -6.18 -19.02
N PHE A 377 2.94 -5.20 -18.98
CA PHE A 377 2.51 -4.42 -20.15
C PHE A 377 3.09 -3.02 -20.10
#